data_AF-B2GL37-F1
#
_entry.id   AF-B2GL37-F1
#
_cell.length_a   1.000
_cell.length_b   1.000
_cell.length_c   1.000
_cell.angle_alpha   90.00
_cell.angle_beta   90.00
_cell.angle_gamma   90.00
#
_symmetry.space_group_name_H-M   'P 1'
#
loop_
_entity.id
_entity.type
_entity.pdbx_description
1 polymer ?
#
loop_
_entity_poly.entity_id
_entity_poly.type
_entity_poly.pdbx_seq_one_letter_code
_entity_poly.pdbx_strand_id
1 'polypeptide(L)'
;MTRPGDPGPMAHRCPTLPDESCAPPAPDELRVLALGLDPLAAAVCLALAEAGVCLLNVQDPAPVGTADVRRGPYPAEFQGQPRDLVLRTLLRRRSPRCVPLSAPELFPSAALPTAVVLRTWSVPGDLVADLTTVPAPELDPALPTLSVVRDGGSVVVWPVTDWAHRPCRACVASAVREARRIFRAPQPRPGEPLLPPHEGPVGALTRTVATGEIAGRLLSHALRDHAAPRAAPHGPPHDALPGLPALGTGVAPSGSSTALSSPGPEPPEGSAAHLVLRRGLTVLPLAPDQGCLCSLAFTGP
;
A
#
# COMPACT_ATOMS: atom_id res chain seq x y z
N MET A 1 -65.24 9.82 45.88
CA MET A 1 -64.09 8.95 46.18
C MET A 1 -64.45 7.60 45.57
N THR A 2 -63.94 7.18 44.42
CA THR A 2 -62.55 6.79 44.10
C THR A 2 -62.34 6.83 42.57
N ARG A 3 -61.16 7.28 42.11
CA ARG A 3 -60.67 7.15 40.71
C ARG A 3 -59.98 5.78 40.54
N PRO A 4 -60.14 5.08 39.40
CA PRO A 4 -59.10 4.26 38.78
C PRO A 4 -58.53 5.04 37.58
N GLY A 5 -57.23 5.29 37.41
CA GLY A 5 -56.07 4.45 37.69
C GLY A 5 -55.52 3.98 36.33
N ASP A 6 -54.50 4.68 35.83
CA ASP A 6 -53.85 4.56 34.51
C ASP A 6 -53.57 3.12 34.02
N PRO A 7 -53.68 2.85 32.69
CA PRO A 7 -52.98 1.75 32.04
C PRO A 7 -51.50 2.13 31.81
N GLY A 8 -50.58 1.43 32.47
CA GLY A 8 -49.14 1.58 32.27
C GLY A 8 -48.70 1.27 30.82
N PRO A 9 -47.62 1.90 30.34
CA PRO A 9 -47.19 1.81 28.95
C PRO A 9 -46.64 0.42 28.61
N MET A 10 -47.12 -0.14 27.50
CA MET A 10 -46.56 -1.32 26.88
C MET A 10 -45.08 -1.08 26.54
N ALA A 11 -44.21 -1.84 27.19
CA ALA A 11 -42.83 -1.97 26.78
C ALA A 11 -42.78 -2.62 25.39
N HIS A 12 -42.64 -1.80 24.35
CA HIS A 12 -42.20 -2.25 23.05
C HIS A 12 -40.79 -2.82 23.20
N ARG A 13 -40.71 -4.15 23.34
CA ARG A 13 -39.46 -4.88 23.15
C ARG A 13 -39.07 -4.71 21.68
N CYS A 14 -38.10 -3.85 21.40
CA CYS A 14 -37.34 -3.93 20.16
C CYS A 14 -36.75 -5.33 20.07
N PRO A 15 -36.97 -6.08 18.97
CA PRO A 15 -36.17 -7.26 18.71
C PRO A 15 -34.73 -6.80 18.48
N THR A 16 -33.85 -7.14 19.41
CA THR A 16 -32.41 -7.10 19.20
C THR A 16 -32.09 -7.88 17.94
N LEU A 17 -31.69 -7.17 16.89
CA LEU A 17 -31.08 -7.77 15.71
C LEU A 17 -29.86 -8.58 16.18
N PRO A 18 -29.63 -9.78 15.65
CA PRO A 18 -28.36 -10.46 15.87
C PRO A 18 -27.25 -9.57 15.31
N ASP A 19 -26.15 -9.50 16.06
CA ASP A 19 -24.88 -8.89 15.67
C ASP A 19 -24.38 -9.62 14.41
N GLU A 20 -24.83 -9.18 13.23
CA GLU A 20 -24.27 -9.61 11.96
C GLU A 20 -22.85 -9.05 11.91
N SER A 21 -21.90 -9.90 12.34
CA SER A 21 -20.50 -9.80 11.98
C SER A 21 -20.42 -9.43 10.51
N CYS A 22 -20.14 -8.16 10.20
CA CYS A 22 -19.92 -7.69 8.84
C CYS A 22 -18.93 -8.66 8.19
N ALA A 23 -19.36 -9.34 7.13
CA ALA A 23 -18.46 -10.15 6.33
C ALA A 23 -17.25 -9.27 5.93
N PRO A 24 -16.03 -9.83 5.89
CA PRO A 24 -14.88 -9.08 5.38
C PRO A 24 -15.21 -8.55 3.98
N PRO A 25 -14.73 -7.35 3.62
CA PRO A 25 -15.11 -6.74 2.37
C PRO A 25 -14.62 -7.64 1.25
N ALA A 26 -15.52 -7.98 0.33
CA ALA A 26 -15.15 -8.81 -0.79
C ALA A 26 -14.19 -8.04 -1.72
N PRO A 27 -13.28 -8.70 -2.46
CA PRO A 27 -12.30 -8.02 -3.31
C PRO A 27 -12.92 -7.06 -4.35
N ASP A 28 -14.18 -7.26 -4.71
CA ASP A 28 -14.96 -6.40 -5.62
C ASP A 28 -15.40 -5.06 -4.99
N GLU A 29 -15.34 -4.93 -3.67
CA GLU A 29 -15.61 -3.67 -2.95
C GLU A 29 -14.40 -2.74 -2.91
N LEU A 30 -13.18 -3.26 -3.15
CA LEU A 30 -11.96 -2.46 -3.23
C LEU A 30 -12.01 -1.52 -4.42
N ARG A 31 -11.75 -0.23 -4.16
CA ARG A 31 -11.66 0.82 -5.17
C ARG A 31 -10.25 1.34 -5.25
N VAL A 32 -9.62 1.20 -6.42
CA VAL A 32 -8.23 1.64 -6.61
C VAL A 32 -8.16 2.74 -7.65
N LEU A 33 -7.55 3.87 -7.31
CA LEU A 33 -7.12 4.89 -8.26
C LEU A 33 -5.64 4.69 -8.57
N ALA A 34 -5.31 4.27 -9.79
CA ALA A 34 -3.93 4.14 -10.26
C ALA A 34 -3.51 5.39 -11.05
N LEU A 35 -2.57 6.15 -10.47
CA LEU A 35 -1.96 7.34 -11.07
C LEU A 35 -0.57 6.99 -11.60
N GLY A 36 -0.39 7.10 -12.92
CA GLY A 36 0.78 6.59 -13.62
C GLY A 36 0.62 5.11 -13.94
N LEU A 37 0.71 4.77 -15.22
CA LEU A 37 0.46 3.42 -15.74
C LEU A 37 1.70 2.88 -16.44
N ASP A 38 2.85 3.06 -15.80
CA ASP A 38 4.08 2.43 -16.22
C ASP A 38 3.93 0.88 -16.22
N PRO A 39 4.91 0.14 -16.76
CA PRO A 39 4.84 -1.32 -16.83
C PRO A 39 4.52 -2.04 -15.52
N LEU A 40 4.99 -1.51 -14.39
CA LEU A 40 4.74 -2.08 -13.08
C LEU A 40 3.30 -1.81 -12.64
N ALA A 41 2.87 -0.56 -12.71
CA ALA A 41 1.53 -0.13 -12.32
C ALA A 41 0.43 -0.83 -13.14
N ALA A 42 0.64 -0.95 -14.45
CA ALA A 42 -0.28 -1.66 -15.35
C ALA A 42 -0.40 -3.14 -14.99
N ALA A 43 0.72 -3.80 -14.67
CA ALA A 43 0.73 -5.18 -14.21
C ALA A 43 0.02 -5.35 -12.86
N VAL A 44 0.17 -4.40 -11.93
CA VAL A 44 -0.58 -4.38 -10.66
C VAL A 44 -2.08 -4.28 -10.91
N CYS A 45 -2.53 -3.38 -11.80
CA CYS A 45 -3.94 -3.24 -12.12
C CYS A 45 -4.54 -4.54 -12.68
N LEU A 46 -3.81 -5.22 -13.58
CA LEU A 46 -4.24 -6.52 -14.12
C LEU A 46 -4.28 -7.60 -13.04
N ALA A 47 -3.28 -7.67 -12.16
CA ALA A 47 -3.26 -8.62 -11.05
C ALA A 47 -4.42 -8.39 -10.06
N LEU A 48 -4.77 -7.13 -9.78
CA LEU A 48 -5.93 -6.79 -8.96
C LEU A 48 -7.24 -7.23 -9.64
N ALA A 49 -7.38 -7.01 -10.94
CA ALA A 49 -8.55 -7.45 -11.68
C ALA A 49 -8.68 -8.99 -11.72
N GLU A 50 -7.56 -9.71 -11.82
CA GLU A 50 -7.51 -11.17 -11.69
C GLU A 50 -7.88 -11.64 -10.27
N ALA A 51 -7.54 -10.86 -9.24
CA ALA A 51 -7.94 -11.10 -7.86
C ALA A 51 -9.40 -10.73 -7.54
N GLY A 52 -10.17 -10.26 -8.54
CA GLY A 52 -11.59 -9.94 -8.40
C GLY A 52 -11.91 -8.47 -8.15
N VAL A 53 -10.91 -7.58 -8.11
CA VAL A 53 -11.14 -6.13 -7.97
C VAL A 53 -11.82 -5.60 -9.22
N CYS A 54 -13.04 -5.09 -9.07
CA CYS A 54 -13.85 -4.66 -10.20
C CYS A 54 -13.84 -3.15 -10.42
N LEU A 55 -13.45 -2.37 -9.41
CA LEU A 55 -13.58 -0.91 -9.37
C LEU A 55 -12.20 -0.24 -9.48
N LEU A 56 -11.72 -0.07 -10.72
CA LEU A 56 -10.42 0.53 -11.01
C LEU A 56 -10.58 1.86 -11.75
N ASN A 57 -10.11 2.95 -11.15
CA ASN A 57 -9.90 4.20 -11.85
C ASN A 57 -8.44 4.29 -12.27
N VAL A 58 -8.17 4.58 -13.54
CA VAL A 58 -6.82 4.62 -14.10
C VAL A 58 -6.57 5.96 -14.78
N GLN A 59 -5.39 6.52 -14.57
CA GLN A 59 -5.01 7.79 -15.18
C GLN A 59 -3.52 7.79 -15.53
N ASP A 60 -3.25 7.80 -16.83
CA ASP A 60 -1.95 8.15 -17.41
C ASP A 60 -2.15 8.55 -18.87
N PRO A 61 -2.08 9.85 -19.20
CA PRO A 61 -2.26 10.32 -20.56
C PRO A 61 -1.04 10.03 -21.45
N ALA A 62 0.07 9.54 -20.89
CA ALA A 62 1.26 9.24 -21.68
C ALA A 62 0.97 8.13 -22.71
N PRO A 63 1.57 8.22 -23.90
CA PRO A 63 1.43 7.16 -24.90
C PRO A 63 2.19 5.89 -24.47
N VAL A 64 1.71 4.74 -24.92
CA VAL A 64 2.43 3.47 -24.84
C VAL A 64 3.73 3.60 -25.64
N GLY A 65 4.85 3.54 -24.94
CA GLY A 65 6.19 3.59 -25.52
C GLY A 65 6.81 2.21 -25.72
N THR A 66 7.97 2.18 -26.38
CA THR A 66 8.73 0.93 -26.63
C THR A 66 9.08 0.19 -25.35
N ALA A 67 9.42 0.92 -24.28
CA ALA A 67 9.71 0.32 -22.97
C ALA A 67 8.47 -0.37 -22.37
N ASP A 68 7.27 0.14 -22.66
CA ASP A 68 6.03 -0.40 -22.15
C ASP A 68 5.68 -1.72 -22.82
N VAL A 69 5.86 -1.79 -24.14
CA VAL A 69 5.69 -3.01 -24.92
C VAL A 69 6.69 -4.09 -24.50
N ARG A 70 7.95 -3.71 -24.28
CA ARG A 70 9.01 -4.68 -23.95
C ARG A 70 8.91 -5.22 -22.52
N ARG A 71 8.38 -4.43 -21.59
CA ARG A 71 8.53 -4.71 -20.14
C ARG A 71 7.21 -4.79 -19.39
N GLY A 72 6.14 -4.28 -19.97
CA GLY A 72 4.82 -4.22 -19.40
C GLY A 72 3.83 -5.10 -20.14
N PRO A 73 2.55 -5.04 -19.76
CA PRO A 73 1.50 -5.87 -20.34
C PRO A 73 0.95 -5.29 -21.66
N TYR A 74 1.55 -4.22 -22.19
CA TYR A 74 1.04 -3.51 -23.36
C TYR A 74 1.41 -4.22 -24.65
N PRO A 75 0.44 -4.64 -25.49
CA PRO A 75 0.74 -5.23 -26.78
C PRO A 75 1.38 -4.22 -27.74
N ALA A 76 2.22 -4.71 -28.66
CA ALA A 76 3.01 -3.88 -29.57
C ALA A 76 2.14 -3.05 -30.52
N GLU A 77 0.99 -3.57 -30.93
CA GLU A 77 0.03 -2.91 -31.82
C GLU A 77 -0.60 -1.65 -31.23
N PHE A 78 -0.51 -1.46 -29.91
CA PHE A 78 -1.03 -0.28 -29.22
C PHE A 78 0.03 0.81 -28.98
N GLN A 79 1.25 0.63 -29.48
CA GLN A 79 2.29 1.65 -29.36
C GLN A 79 1.82 3.00 -29.92
N GLY A 80 2.08 4.08 -29.17
CA GLY A 80 1.65 5.44 -29.49
C GLY A 80 0.22 5.80 -29.02
N GLN A 81 -0.60 4.83 -28.62
CA GLN A 81 -1.93 5.11 -28.05
C GLN A 81 -1.83 5.47 -26.56
N PRO A 82 -2.81 6.20 -25.98
CA PRO A 82 -2.82 6.51 -24.54
C PRO A 82 -2.81 5.24 -23.68
N ARG A 83 -1.92 5.18 -22.67
CA ARG A 83 -1.79 4.01 -21.79
C ARG A 83 -3.06 3.67 -21.06
N ASP A 84 -3.80 4.66 -20.57
CA ASP A 84 -5.06 4.47 -19.85
C ASP A 84 -6.15 3.82 -20.73
N LEU A 85 -6.29 4.27 -21.97
CA LEU A 85 -7.20 3.71 -22.96
C LEU A 85 -6.86 2.23 -23.25
N VAL A 86 -5.58 1.94 -23.45
CA VAL A 86 -5.12 0.58 -23.75
C VAL A 86 -5.32 -0.32 -22.53
N LEU A 87 -4.93 0.13 -21.33
CA LEU A 87 -5.08 -0.64 -20.11
C LEU A 87 -6.55 -0.96 -19.80
N ARG A 88 -7.48 -0.02 -20.03
CA ARG A 88 -8.93 -0.27 -19.89
C ARG A 88 -9.39 -1.40 -20.81
N THR A 89 -8.87 -1.46 -22.03
CA THR A 89 -9.16 -2.55 -22.98
C THR A 89 -8.63 -3.88 -22.46
N LEU A 90 -7.40 -3.90 -21.95
CA LEU A 90 -6.78 -5.10 -21.37
C LEU A 90 -7.53 -5.60 -20.13
N LEU A 91 -7.91 -4.69 -19.23
CA LEU A 91 -8.66 -5.00 -18.02
C LEU A 91 -10.01 -5.66 -18.33
N ARG A 92 -10.78 -5.09 -19.28
CA ARG A 92 -12.07 -5.68 -19.70
C ARG A 92 -11.92 -7.05 -20.37
N ARG A 93 -10.84 -7.25 -21.12
CA ARG A 93 -10.53 -8.56 -21.74
C ARG A 93 -10.15 -9.60 -20.68
N ARG A 94 -9.42 -9.18 -19.62
CA ARG A 94 -8.94 -10.08 -18.57
C ARG A 94 -10.01 -10.40 -17.53
N SER A 95 -10.82 -9.42 -17.18
CA SER A 95 -11.93 -9.52 -16.22
C SER A 95 -13.15 -8.76 -16.76
N PRO A 96 -14.15 -9.46 -17.32
CA PRO A 96 -15.36 -8.81 -17.85
C PRO A 96 -16.18 -8.06 -16.80
N ARG A 97 -16.00 -8.37 -15.51
CA ARG A 97 -16.64 -7.69 -14.37
C ARG A 97 -15.94 -6.39 -14.00
N CYS A 98 -14.69 -6.21 -14.40
CA CYS A 98 -13.97 -4.97 -14.14
C CYS A 98 -14.55 -3.84 -15.00
N VAL A 99 -14.92 -2.75 -14.34
CA VAL A 99 -15.45 -1.54 -14.97
C VAL A 99 -14.41 -0.43 -14.82
N PRO A 100 -13.38 -0.37 -15.69
CA PRO A 100 -12.31 0.58 -15.51
C PRO A 100 -12.68 1.95 -16.09
N LEU A 101 -12.42 3.02 -15.31
CA LEU A 101 -12.77 4.41 -15.62
C LEU A 101 -11.52 5.30 -15.74
N SER A 102 -11.56 6.28 -16.64
CA SER A 102 -10.58 7.38 -16.73
C SER A 102 -11.22 8.68 -16.21
N ALA A 103 -11.66 8.69 -14.95
CA ALA A 103 -12.37 9.81 -14.32
C ALA A 103 -11.94 9.94 -12.85
N PRO A 104 -10.73 10.46 -12.57
CA PRO A 104 -10.21 10.62 -11.21
C PRO A 104 -11.12 11.48 -10.31
N GLU A 105 -11.83 12.45 -10.89
CA GLU A 105 -12.79 13.33 -10.21
C GLU A 105 -14.02 12.59 -9.66
N LEU A 106 -14.30 11.38 -10.16
CA LEU A 106 -15.37 10.51 -9.67
C LEU A 106 -14.87 9.50 -8.63
N PHE A 107 -13.58 9.54 -8.28
CA PHE A 107 -13.04 8.65 -7.26
C PHE A 107 -13.60 9.03 -5.88
N PRO A 108 -14.03 8.05 -5.06
CA PRO A 108 -14.56 8.31 -3.73
C PRO A 108 -13.56 9.03 -2.81
N SER A 109 -14.10 9.70 -1.80
CA SER A 109 -13.32 10.29 -0.71
C SER A 109 -12.85 9.22 0.29
N ALA A 110 -12.06 9.63 1.29
CA ALA A 110 -11.56 8.77 2.34
C ALA A 110 -12.66 8.26 3.29
N ALA A 111 -13.89 8.78 3.16
CA ALA A 111 -15.06 8.27 3.88
C ALA A 111 -15.43 6.84 3.48
N LEU A 112 -14.95 6.36 2.33
CA LEU A 112 -15.07 4.96 1.93
C LEU A 112 -13.78 4.21 2.28
N PRO A 113 -13.78 3.33 3.30
CA PRO A 113 -12.56 2.66 3.77
C PRO A 113 -11.88 1.76 2.72
N THR A 114 -12.64 1.29 1.72
CA THR A 114 -12.13 0.45 0.64
C THR A 114 -11.49 1.25 -0.51
N ALA A 115 -11.41 2.58 -0.41
CA ALA A 115 -10.80 3.44 -1.43
C ALA A 115 -9.30 3.66 -1.16
N VAL A 116 -8.45 3.33 -2.13
CA VAL A 116 -6.99 3.49 -2.02
C VAL A 116 -6.38 4.03 -3.32
N VAL A 117 -5.33 4.84 -3.19
CA VAL A 117 -4.60 5.40 -4.32
C VAL A 117 -3.27 4.66 -4.50
N LEU A 118 -3.02 4.14 -5.71
CA LEU A 118 -1.70 3.69 -6.13
C LEU A 118 -1.07 4.81 -6.95
N ARG A 119 -0.01 5.42 -6.43
CA ARG A 119 0.71 6.50 -7.11
C ARG A 119 2.08 6.03 -7.55
N THR A 120 2.32 6.05 -8.86
CA THR A 120 3.58 5.56 -9.42
C THR A 120 4.41 6.67 -10.05
N TRP A 121 5.72 6.53 -9.88
CA TRP A 121 6.75 7.34 -10.49
C TRP A 121 7.66 6.43 -11.31
N SER A 122 8.27 6.96 -12.36
CA SER A 122 9.25 6.20 -13.14
C SER A 122 10.45 7.06 -13.53
N VAL A 123 11.61 6.42 -13.58
CA VAL A 123 12.84 7.01 -14.13
C VAL A 123 13.16 6.26 -15.43
N PRO A 124 12.77 6.81 -16.60
CA PRO A 124 12.92 6.13 -17.88
C PRO A 124 14.37 6.12 -18.40
N GLY A 125 15.21 7.06 -17.94
CA GLY A 125 16.60 7.22 -18.36
C GLY A 125 17.62 7.08 -17.23
N ASP A 126 18.87 7.37 -17.57
CA ASP A 126 20.01 7.20 -16.67
C ASP A 126 20.16 8.33 -15.65
N LEU A 127 19.38 9.41 -15.77
CA LEU A 127 19.46 10.56 -14.87
C LEU A 127 18.25 10.62 -13.95
N VAL A 128 18.48 10.99 -12.68
CA VAL A 128 17.37 11.24 -11.74
C VAL A 128 16.50 12.42 -12.19
N ALA A 129 17.05 13.32 -13.01
CA ALA A 129 16.30 14.39 -13.65
C ALA A 129 15.18 13.87 -14.55
N ASP A 130 15.32 12.66 -15.10
CA ASP A 130 14.33 12.01 -15.96
C ASP A 130 13.11 11.51 -15.18
N LEU A 131 13.09 11.66 -13.86
CA LEU A 131 11.96 11.26 -13.02
C LEU A 131 10.64 11.84 -13.55
N THR A 132 9.66 10.98 -13.77
CA THR A 132 8.33 11.31 -14.29
C THR A 132 7.24 10.82 -13.36
N THR A 133 6.10 11.52 -13.37
CA THR A 133 4.85 11.18 -12.68
C THR A 133 3.70 11.77 -13.47
N VAL A 134 2.52 11.17 -13.35
CA VAL A 134 1.28 11.81 -13.76
C VAL A 134 0.98 12.98 -12.82
N PRO A 135 0.47 14.12 -13.33
CA PRO A 135 -0.01 15.22 -12.50
C PRO A 135 -1.02 14.74 -11.45
N ALA A 136 -0.89 15.23 -10.23
CA ALA A 136 -1.76 14.85 -9.13
C ALA A 136 -3.14 15.52 -9.31
N PRO A 137 -4.25 14.76 -9.37
CA PRO A 137 -5.59 15.33 -9.30
C PRO A 137 -5.87 15.88 -7.89
N GLU A 138 -6.91 16.69 -7.78
CA GLU A 138 -7.44 17.12 -6.49
C GLU A 138 -8.22 15.95 -5.87
N LEU A 139 -7.76 15.48 -4.71
CA LEU A 139 -8.30 14.32 -4.00
C LEU A 139 -8.39 14.65 -2.52
N ASP A 140 -9.27 13.94 -1.80
CA ASP A 140 -9.36 14.01 -0.35
C ASP A 140 -7.97 13.79 0.30
N PRO A 141 -7.48 14.74 1.12
CA PRO A 141 -6.18 14.64 1.79
C PRO A 141 -6.00 13.38 2.64
N ALA A 142 -7.07 12.80 3.17
CA ALA A 142 -7.04 11.63 4.03
C ALA A 142 -7.04 10.30 3.25
N LEU A 143 -7.07 10.32 1.91
CA LEU A 143 -7.11 9.08 1.14
C LEU A 143 -5.83 8.26 1.31
N PRO A 144 -5.94 6.98 1.68
CA PRO A 144 -4.78 6.12 1.84
C PRO A 144 -4.10 5.93 0.48
N THR A 145 -2.79 6.09 0.47
CA THR A 145 -1.97 6.19 -0.74
C THR A 145 -0.72 5.33 -0.61
N LEU A 146 -0.55 4.41 -1.54
CA LEU A 146 0.68 3.65 -1.73
C LEU A 146 1.52 4.30 -2.84
N SER A 147 2.66 4.88 -2.48
CA SER A 147 3.58 5.49 -3.44
C SER A 147 4.70 4.54 -3.85
N VAL A 148 4.97 4.46 -5.15
CA VAL A 148 5.99 3.56 -5.72
C VAL A 148 6.82 4.34 -6.74
N VAL A 149 8.14 4.09 -6.79
CA VAL A 149 8.99 4.53 -7.90
C VAL A 149 9.71 3.35 -8.52
N ARG A 150 9.72 3.31 -9.84
CA ARG A 150 10.52 2.39 -10.63
C ARG A 150 11.76 3.09 -11.17
N ASP A 151 12.92 2.47 -10.98
CA ASP A 151 14.20 2.92 -11.53
C ASP A 151 14.95 1.74 -12.16
N GLY A 152 14.82 1.59 -13.48
CA GLY A 152 15.36 0.45 -14.23
C GLY A 152 14.87 -0.89 -13.69
N GLY A 153 15.79 -1.66 -13.08
CA GLY A 153 15.55 -2.97 -12.47
C GLY A 153 15.25 -2.93 -10.96
N SER A 154 15.11 -1.74 -10.39
CA SER A 154 14.81 -1.53 -8.97
C SER A 154 13.42 -0.92 -8.78
N VAL A 155 12.79 -1.22 -7.65
CA VAL A 155 11.51 -0.63 -7.23
C VAL A 155 11.64 -0.16 -5.79
N VAL A 156 11.25 1.08 -5.51
CA VAL A 156 11.12 1.57 -4.12
C VAL A 156 9.65 1.79 -3.81
N VAL A 157 9.20 1.23 -2.69
CA VAL A 157 7.80 1.26 -2.23
C VAL A 157 7.75 1.98 -0.89
N TRP A 158 6.92 3.01 -0.80
CA TRP A 158 6.61 3.70 0.45
C TRP A 158 5.64 2.86 1.29
N PRO A 159 5.58 3.08 2.62
CA PRO A 159 4.42 2.67 3.39
C PRO A 159 3.15 3.34 2.84
N VAL A 160 1.98 2.80 3.21
CA VAL A 160 0.72 3.49 2.94
C VAL A 160 0.67 4.73 3.83
N THR A 161 0.45 5.88 3.22
CA THR A 161 0.30 7.18 3.89
C THR A 161 -0.95 7.86 3.39
N ASP A 162 -1.45 8.88 4.07
CA ASP A 162 -2.53 9.70 3.50
C ASP A 162 -2.05 10.45 2.25
N TRP A 163 -2.98 10.86 1.41
CA TRP A 163 -2.72 11.63 0.20
C TRP A 163 -2.00 12.94 0.50
N ALA A 164 -2.34 13.63 1.59
CA ALA A 164 -1.64 14.83 2.07
C ALA A 164 -0.16 14.57 2.41
N HIS A 165 0.14 13.34 2.85
CA HIS A 165 1.44 12.91 3.34
C HIS A 165 2.29 12.18 2.29
N ARG A 166 1.80 12.09 1.05
CA ARG A 166 2.52 11.46 -0.07
C ARG A 166 3.90 12.08 -0.29
N PRO A 167 4.90 11.31 -0.76
CA PRO A 167 6.23 11.85 -1.03
C PRO A 167 6.21 12.90 -2.14
N CYS A 168 6.89 14.01 -1.88
CA CYS A 168 7.17 15.03 -2.88
C CYS A 168 8.23 14.56 -3.88
N ARG A 169 8.37 15.28 -5.00
CA ARG A 169 9.36 14.97 -6.05
C ARG A 169 10.79 14.88 -5.49
N ALA A 170 11.14 15.75 -4.53
CA ALA A 170 12.47 15.75 -3.91
C ALA A 170 12.73 14.48 -3.10
N CYS A 171 11.77 14.02 -2.28
CA CYS A 171 11.88 12.76 -1.55
C CYS A 171 12.03 11.56 -2.48
N VAL A 172 11.23 11.51 -3.56
CA VAL A 172 11.35 10.44 -4.56
C VAL A 172 12.72 10.45 -5.22
N ALA A 173 13.20 11.63 -5.64
CA ALA A 173 14.54 11.78 -6.22
C ALA A 173 15.65 11.38 -5.23
N SER A 174 15.51 11.71 -3.94
CA SER A 174 16.43 11.33 -2.87
C SER A 174 16.51 9.82 -2.72
N ALA A 175 15.36 9.14 -2.62
CA ALA A 175 15.28 7.68 -2.54
C ALA A 175 15.86 6.98 -3.79
N VAL A 176 15.62 7.52 -5.00
CA VAL A 176 16.23 7.01 -6.23
C VAL A 176 17.76 7.14 -6.19
N ARG A 177 18.30 8.28 -5.75
CA ARG A 177 19.75 8.47 -5.61
C ARG A 177 20.35 7.46 -4.62
N GLU A 178 19.68 7.23 -3.50
CA GLU A 178 20.12 6.26 -2.49
C GLU A 178 20.08 4.83 -3.03
N ALA A 179 18.97 4.44 -3.68
CA ALA A 179 18.83 3.13 -4.32
C ALA A 179 19.94 2.88 -5.36
N ARG A 180 20.24 3.88 -6.19
CA ARG A 180 21.35 3.83 -7.14
C ARG A 180 22.69 3.71 -6.43
N ARG A 181 22.92 4.43 -5.33
CA ARG A 181 24.17 4.36 -4.55
C ARG A 181 24.40 2.96 -4.01
N ILE A 182 23.39 2.38 -3.36
CA ILE A 182 23.45 1.03 -2.78
C ILE A 182 23.83 -0.01 -3.83
N PHE A 183 23.22 0.06 -5.01
CA PHE A 183 23.49 -0.92 -6.08
C PHE A 183 24.61 -0.54 -7.06
N ARG A 184 25.19 0.66 -6.95
CA ARG A 184 26.42 1.05 -7.65
C ARG A 184 27.67 0.80 -6.81
N ALA A 185 27.55 0.61 -5.49
CA ALA A 185 28.69 0.30 -4.63
C ALA A 185 29.35 -1.02 -5.10
N PRO A 186 30.67 -1.02 -5.39
CA PRO A 186 31.33 -2.20 -5.92
C PRO A 186 31.54 -3.20 -4.79
N GLN A 187 31.00 -4.41 -4.92
CA GLN A 187 31.74 -5.62 -4.51
C GLN A 187 31.45 -6.77 -5.47
N PRO A 188 32.08 -6.79 -6.66
CA PRO A 188 32.39 -8.07 -7.27
C PRO A 188 33.55 -8.69 -6.49
N ARG A 189 33.36 -9.90 -5.96
CA ARG A 189 34.51 -10.74 -5.60
C ARG A 189 35.27 -11.12 -6.87
N PRO A 190 36.60 -11.32 -6.83
CA PRO A 190 37.34 -11.84 -7.97
C PRO A 190 36.71 -13.16 -8.44
N GLY A 191 36.24 -13.21 -9.69
CA GLY A 191 35.60 -14.39 -10.30
C GLY A 191 34.08 -14.42 -10.31
N GLU A 192 33.40 -13.40 -9.76
CA GLU A 192 31.94 -13.34 -9.75
C GLU A 192 31.40 -12.72 -11.06
N PRO A 193 30.54 -13.42 -11.82
CA PRO A 193 29.99 -12.86 -13.05
C PRO A 193 29.14 -11.64 -12.73
N LEU A 194 29.52 -10.50 -13.30
CA LEU A 194 28.79 -9.25 -13.17
C LEU A 194 27.37 -9.44 -13.69
N LEU A 195 26.37 -9.27 -12.80
CA LEU A 195 24.98 -9.16 -13.24
C LEU A 195 24.89 -7.95 -14.19
N PRO A 196 24.27 -8.11 -15.38
CA PRO A 196 24.23 -7.05 -16.36
C PRO A 196 23.62 -5.77 -15.76
N PRO A 197 24.24 -4.61 -16.01
CA PRO A 197 23.75 -3.34 -15.49
C PRO A 197 22.45 -3.04 -16.23
N HIS A 198 21.38 -2.97 -15.45
CA HIS A 198 20.05 -2.53 -15.89
C HIS A 198 19.40 -3.44 -16.94
N GLU A 199 18.37 -4.18 -16.47
CA GLU A 199 17.33 -4.79 -17.31
C GLU A 199 17.61 -6.14 -17.98
N GLY A 200 18.43 -6.96 -17.33
CA GLY A 200 18.42 -8.40 -17.53
C GLY A 200 17.27 -9.13 -16.78
N PRO A 201 17.34 -10.47 -16.66
CA PRO A 201 16.36 -11.30 -15.95
C PRO A 201 16.00 -10.80 -14.54
N VAL A 202 16.96 -10.18 -13.84
CA VAL A 202 16.74 -9.55 -12.53
C VAL A 202 15.64 -8.50 -12.58
N GLY A 203 15.59 -7.65 -13.62
CA GLY A 203 14.57 -6.61 -13.73
C GLY A 203 13.17 -7.18 -14.01
N ALA A 204 13.08 -8.29 -14.77
CA ALA A 204 11.82 -9.01 -14.96
C ALA A 204 11.34 -9.62 -13.63
N LEU A 205 12.24 -10.30 -12.92
CA LEU A 205 11.98 -10.87 -11.60
C LEU A 205 11.55 -9.80 -10.58
N THR A 206 12.25 -8.66 -10.51
CA THR A 206 11.87 -7.51 -9.67
C THR A 206 10.42 -7.12 -9.93
N ARG A 207 10.04 -6.96 -11.20
CA ARG A 207 8.69 -6.52 -11.57
C ARG A 207 7.65 -7.55 -11.16
N THR A 208 7.84 -8.83 -11.48
CA THR A 208 6.91 -9.90 -11.11
C THR A 208 6.66 -9.94 -9.60
N VAL A 209 7.74 -9.93 -8.80
CA VAL A 209 7.63 -9.95 -7.34
C VAL A 209 6.98 -8.67 -6.82
N ALA A 210 7.45 -7.50 -7.29
CA ALA A 210 6.89 -6.21 -6.87
C ALA A 210 5.41 -6.08 -7.23
N THR A 211 4.97 -6.58 -8.39
CA THR A 211 3.57 -6.59 -8.79
C THR A 211 2.72 -7.35 -7.78
N GLY A 212 3.10 -8.58 -7.41
CA GLY A 212 2.38 -9.38 -6.44
C GLY A 212 2.35 -8.73 -5.05
N GLU A 213 3.48 -8.17 -4.60
CA GLU A 213 3.58 -7.51 -3.30
C GLU A 213 2.74 -6.23 -3.22
N ILE A 214 2.78 -5.39 -4.26
CA ILE A 214 2.00 -4.15 -4.31
C ILE A 214 0.51 -4.51 -4.35
N ALA A 215 0.09 -5.45 -5.21
CA ALA A 215 -1.30 -5.91 -5.26
C ALA A 215 -1.76 -6.49 -3.91
N GLY A 216 -0.93 -7.34 -3.29
CA GLY A 216 -1.21 -7.92 -1.98
C GLY A 216 -1.31 -6.87 -0.87
N ARG A 217 -0.49 -5.81 -0.90
CA ARG A 217 -0.59 -4.68 0.04
C ARG A 217 -1.89 -3.89 -0.13
N LEU A 218 -2.27 -3.60 -1.38
CA LEU A 218 -3.53 -2.89 -1.68
C LEU A 218 -4.75 -3.71 -1.24
N LEU A 219 -4.77 -5.02 -1.52
CA LEU A 219 -5.81 -5.93 -1.05
C LEU A 219 -5.82 -6.03 0.48
N SER A 220 -4.65 -6.17 1.11
CA SER A 220 -4.55 -6.24 2.57
C SER A 220 -5.05 -4.97 3.26
N HIS A 221 -4.86 -3.81 2.65
CA HIS A 221 -5.36 -2.55 3.20
C HIS A 221 -6.89 -2.56 3.28
N ALA A 222 -7.56 -2.96 2.20
CA ALA A 222 -9.03 -3.08 2.18
C ALA A 222 -9.54 -4.11 3.20
N LEU A 223 -8.82 -5.21 3.40
CA LEU A 223 -9.24 -6.31 4.27
C LEU A 223 -8.94 -6.08 5.77
N ARG A 224 -7.93 -5.28 6.13
CA ARG A 224 -7.50 -5.09 7.54
C ARG A 224 -8.47 -4.21 8.35
N ASP A 225 -9.12 -3.24 7.72
CA ASP A 225 -10.00 -2.29 8.43
C ASP A 225 -11.34 -2.91 8.88
N HIS A 226 -11.60 -4.18 8.57
CA HIS A 226 -12.77 -4.93 9.09
C HIS A 226 -12.38 -5.95 10.18
N ALA A 227 -11.10 -6.26 10.33
CA ALA A 227 -10.60 -7.16 11.38
C ALA A 227 -10.29 -6.42 12.70
N ALA A 228 -10.17 -5.09 12.67
CA ALA A 228 -10.01 -4.29 13.89
C ALA A 228 -11.35 -4.24 14.64
N PRO A 229 -11.44 -4.73 15.89
CA PRO A 229 -12.64 -4.56 16.70
C PRO A 229 -12.89 -3.05 16.83
N ARG A 230 -14.06 -2.58 16.39
CA ARG A 230 -14.51 -1.21 16.65
C ARG A 230 -14.45 -1.02 18.16
N ALA A 231 -13.49 -0.22 18.64
CA ALA A 231 -13.46 0.17 20.02
C ALA A 231 -14.82 0.82 20.33
N ALA A 232 -15.58 0.19 21.23
CA ALA A 232 -16.83 0.74 21.70
C ALA A 232 -16.57 2.17 22.19
N PRO A 233 -17.49 3.13 21.97
CA PRO A 233 -17.33 4.47 22.51
C PRO A 233 -17.08 4.35 24.01
N HIS A 234 -15.92 4.79 24.47
CA HIS A 234 -15.62 4.84 25.90
C HIS A 234 -16.70 5.69 26.56
N GLY A 235 -17.62 5.02 27.28
CA GLY A 235 -18.48 5.69 28.23
C GLY A 235 -17.61 6.47 29.23
N PRO A 236 -18.11 7.61 29.75
CA PRO A 236 -17.31 8.46 30.61
C PRO A 236 -16.86 7.68 31.86
N PRO A 237 -15.67 7.97 32.39
CA PRO A 237 -15.09 7.21 33.47
C PRO A 237 -15.95 7.36 34.73
N HIS A 238 -16.55 6.26 35.18
CA HIS A 238 -17.08 6.18 36.53
C HIS A 238 -15.91 6.04 37.51
N ASP A 239 -15.79 7.06 38.36
CA ASP A 239 -15.04 7.17 39.62
C ASP A 239 -14.22 5.94 40.05
N ALA A 240 -12.90 6.03 39.85
CA ALA A 240 -11.94 5.18 40.53
C ALA A 240 -11.46 5.87 41.83
N LEU A 241 -11.87 5.33 42.97
CA LEU A 241 -11.32 5.64 44.29
C LEU A 241 -9.86 5.17 44.38
N PRO A 242 -8.93 5.95 44.98
CA PRO A 242 -7.52 5.59 45.06
C PRO A 242 -7.18 4.82 46.34
N GLY A 243 -6.29 3.82 46.19
CA GLY A 243 -5.34 3.46 47.23
C GLY A 243 -5.43 2.02 47.73
N LEU A 244 -4.39 1.22 47.44
CA LEU A 244 -3.47 0.63 48.42
C LEU A 244 -2.35 -0.15 47.67
N PRO A 245 -1.07 -0.06 48.07
CA PRO A 245 0.03 -0.78 47.43
C PRO A 245 0.25 -2.15 48.09
N ALA A 246 0.52 -3.19 47.30
CA ALA A 246 1.08 -4.44 47.79
C ALA A 246 2.57 -4.50 47.46
N LEU A 247 3.38 -4.54 48.52
CA LEU A 247 4.84 -4.59 48.53
C LEU A 247 5.29 -6.04 48.76
N GLY A 248 6.39 -6.44 48.10
CA GLY A 248 7.19 -7.64 48.40
C GLY A 248 6.82 -8.86 47.57
N THR A 249 7.71 -9.73 47.12
CA THR A 249 9.15 -9.97 47.33
C THR A 249 9.50 -11.04 46.27
N GLY A 250 10.55 -10.89 45.46
CA GLY A 250 11.87 -11.47 45.74
C GLY A 250 11.92 -12.99 45.48
N VAL A 251 12.79 -13.40 44.53
CA VAL A 251 13.63 -14.64 44.48
C VAL A 251 13.70 -15.24 43.06
N ALA A 252 14.89 -15.20 42.47
CA ALA A 252 15.39 -16.15 41.47
C ALA A 252 16.23 -17.23 42.21
N PRO A 253 16.41 -18.45 41.66
CA PRO A 253 17.59 -18.63 40.79
C PRO A 253 17.45 -19.67 39.65
N SER A 254 18.32 -19.45 38.66
CA SER A 254 18.99 -20.34 37.70
C SER A 254 18.58 -21.81 37.50
N GLY A 255 18.41 -22.17 36.22
CA GLY A 255 18.56 -23.51 35.68
C GLY A 255 18.86 -23.47 34.18
N SER A 256 20.06 -23.92 33.79
CA SER A 256 20.56 -23.99 32.41
C SER A 256 20.02 -25.21 31.66
N SER A 257 19.67 -25.08 30.38
CA SER A 257 20.29 -25.83 29.25
C SER A 257 19.38 -25.95 28.01
N THR A 258 19.91 -25.45 26.89
CA THR A 258 19.81 -25.95 25.50
C THR A 258 18.45 -26.36 24.90
N ALA A 259 17.95 -25.54 23.98
CA ALA A 259 17.40 -26.02 22.71
C ALA A 259 17.58 -24.94 21.63
N LEU A 260 18.11 -25.34 20.48
CA LEU A 260 18.26 -24.52 19.29
C LEU A 260 16.90 -23.99 18.84
N SER A 261 16.81 -22.69 18.66
CA SER A 261 15.90 -22.04 17.72
C SER A 261 16.52 -20.70 17.37
N SER A 262 17.09 -20.59 16.17
CA SER A 262 17.44 -19.29 15.62
C SER A 262 16.16 -18.47 15.53
N PRO A 263 16.04 -17.32 16.24
CA PRO A 263 14.94 -16.43 15.97
C PRO A 263 15.19 -15.85 14.58
N GLY A 264 14.25 -16.08 13.66
CA GLY A 264 14.11 -15.18 12.51
C GLY A 264 13.97 -13.75 13.05
N PRO A 265 14.36 -12.72 12.27
CA PRO A 265 14.29 -11.36 12.77
C PRO A 265 12.85 -11.03 13.14
N GLU A 266 12.55 -11.07 14.44
CA GLU A 266 11.34 -10.46 14.97
C GLU A 266 11.43 -8.97 14.65
N PRO A 267 10.39 -8.38 14.04
CA PRO A 267 10.37 -6.95 13.81
C PRO A 267 10.40 -6.27 15.18
N PRO A 268 11.29 -5.29 15.42
CA PRO A 268 11.29 -4.59 16.69
C PRO A 268 9.92 -3.92 16.91
N GLU A 269 9.35 -4.14 18.09
CA GLU A 269 8.23 -3.37 18.61
C GLU A 269 8.55 -1.87 18.49
N GLY A 270 7.68 -1.14 17.78
CA GLY A 270 7.93 0.25 17.38
C GLY A 270 8.46 0.42 15.96
N SER A 271 8.07 -0.46 15.02
CA SER A 271 8.42 -0.38 13.59
C SER A 271 8.13 1.00 12.99
N ALA A 272 9.12 1.89 13.01
CA ALA A 272 9.15 3.05 12.15
C ALA A 272 8.83 2.57 10.73
N ALA A 273 7.84 3.15 10.08
CA ALA A 273 7.52 2.77 8.73
C ALA A 273 8.79 3.00 7.88
N HIS A 274 9.28 1.97 7.19
CA HIS A 274 10.47 2.10 6.35
C HIS A 274 10.08 2.04 4.88
N LEU A 275 10.80 2.79 4.06
CA LEU A 275 10.77 2.62 2.61
C LEU A 275 11.36 1.24 2.28
N VAL A 276 10.80 0.56 1.29
CA VAL A 276 11.28 -0.76 0.87
C VAL A 276 11.90 -0.65 -0.52
N LEU A 277 13.20 -0.91 -0.63
CA LEU A 277 13.91 -1.05 -1.89
C LEU A 277 13.98 -2.52 -2.30
N ARG A 278 13.57 -2.81 -3.53
CA ARG A 278 13.64 -4.13 -4.13
C ARG A 278 14.49 -4.15 -5.40
N ARG A 279 15.30 -5.19 -5.55
CA ARG A 279 15.98 -5.57 -6.81
C ARG A 279 16.15 -7.09 -6.87
N GLY A 280 15.49 -7.73 -7.82
CA GLY A 280 15.31 -9.18 -7.84
C GLY A 280 14.59 -9.65 -6.57
N LEU A 281 15.19 -10.62 -5.89
CA LEU A 281 14.71 -11.11 -4.60
C LEU A 281 15.21 -10.27 -3.41
N THR A 282 16.22 -9.42 -3.62
CA THR A 282 16.81 -8.59 -2.56
C THR A 282 15.82 -7.52 -2.11
N VAL A 283 15.67 -7.39 -0.79
CA VAL A 283 14.84 -6.39 -0.11
C VAL A 283 15.70 -5.66 0.89
N LEU A 284 15.70 -4.34 0.84
CA LEU A 284 16.45 -3.49 1.75
C LEU A 284 15.55 -2.38 2.29
N PRO A 285 15.58 -2.08 3.60
CA PRO A 285 14.95 -0.87 4.10
C PRO A 285 15.74 0.36 3.61
N LEU A 286 15.02 1.42 3.25
CA LEU A 286 15.58 2.76 3.05
C LEU A 286 15.04 3.72 4.11
N ALA A 287 15.89 4.61 4.57
CA ALA A 287 15.47 5.71 5.44
C ALA A 287 14.69 6.75 4.62
N PRO A 288 13.58 7.31 5.15
CA PRO A 288 12.97 8.48 4.55
C PRO A 288 13.91 9.67 4.62
N ASP A 289 13.71 10.65 3.74
CA ASP A 289 14.49 11.88 3.73
C ASP A 289 14.10 12.77 4.93
N GLN A 290 14.92 12.71 5.99
CA GLN A 290 14.68 13.42 7.25
C GLN A 290 14.65 14.95 7.09
N GLY A 291 15.16 15.49 5.99
CA GLY A 291 15.14 16.93 5.71
C GLY A 291 13.81 17.44 5.14
N CYS A 292 12.84 16.56 4.88
CA CYS A 292 11.57 16.92 4.27
C CYS A 292 10.38 16.67 5.21
N LEU A 293 9.40 17.58 5.22
CA LEU A 293 8.16 17.42 5.99
C LEU A 293 7.36 16.16 5.60
N CYS A 294 7.52 15.66 4.36
CA CYS A 294 6.94 14.38 3.94
C CYS A 294 7.46 13.18 4.76
N SER A 295 8.59 13.31 5.47
CA SER A 295 9.13 12.26 6.34
C SER A 295 8.41 12.14 7.68
N LEU A 296 7.62 13.15 8.08
CA LEU A 296 6.77 13.09 9.27
C LEU A 296 5.69 12.00 9.16
N ALA A 297 5.36 11.56 7.95
CA ALA A 297 4.48 10.44 7.69
C ALA A 297 5.04 9.07 8.18
N PHE A 298 6.32 9.03 8.54
CA PHE A 298 7.03 7.80 8.94
C PHE A 298 7.37 7.77 10.43
N THR A 299 7.31 8.91 11.10
CA THR A 299 7.27 8.99 12.56
C THR A 299 5.84 8.66 12.95
N GLY A 300 5.60 7.49 13.54
CA GLY A 300 4.27 7.13 14.02
C GLY A 300 3.68 8.20 14.96
N PRO A 301 2.36 8.18 15.19
CA PRO A 301 1.72 9.09 16.15
C PRO A 301 2.33 8.97 17.55
#